data_AF-A0A800ADG4-F1
#
_entry.id   AF-A0A800ADG4-F1
#
_cell.length_a   1.000
_cell.length_b   1.000
_cell.length_c   1.000
_cell.angle_alpha   90.00
_cell.angle_beta   90.00
_cell.angle_gamma   90.00
#
_symmetry.space_group_name_H-M   'P 1'
#
loop_
_entity.id
_entity.type
_entity.pdbx_description
1 polymer ?
#
loop_
_entity_poly.entity_id
_entity_poly.type
_entity_poly.pdbx_seq_one_letter_code
_entity_poly.pdbx_strand_id
1 'polypeptide(L)'
;MGTFVGFSVMREPVTADWTIIGDTKELNIHGSHLGLYTYPLTIDYINRNLIDVEPIVTHVMPMDNFEEGFQKVFTSFTACPRTK
;
A
#
# COMPACT_ATOMS: atom_id res chain seq x y z
N MET A 1 -4.66 23.55 5.89
CA MET A 1 -4.59 23.03 4.52
C MET A 1 -3.62 21.85 4.43
N GLY A 2 -4.17 20.65 4.47
CA GLY A 2 -3.41 19.40 4.32
C GLY A 2 -4.02 18.53 3.22
N THR A 3 -3.29 17.52 2.76
CA THR A 3 -3.78 16.61 1.72
C THR A 3 -3.69 15.18 2.24
N PHE A 4 -4.83 14.49 2.21
CA PHE A 4 -4.92 13.06 2.48
C PHE A 4 -5.02 12.29 1.16
N VAL A 5 -4.16 11.29 0.97
CA VAL A 5 -4.16 10.43 -0.21
C VAL A 5 -4.44 8.99 0.23
N GLY A 6 -5.61 8.47 -0.14
CA GLY A 6 -5.99 7.08 0.08
C GLY A 6 -5.36 6.18 -0.97
N PHE A 7 -4.31 5.44 -0.59
CA PHE A 7 -3.66 4.41 -1.40
C PHE A 7 -3.80 3.01 -0.76
N SER A 8 -5.01 2.71 -0.31
CA SER A 8 -5.37 1.42 0.30
C SER A 8 -6.74 0.97 -0.22
N VAL A 9 -7.07 -0.29 0.01
CA VAL A 9 -8.36 -0.88 -0.36
C VAL A 9 -9.21 -1.02 0.88
N MET A 10 -10.36 -0.34 0.91
CA MET A 10 -11.37 -0.49 1.96
C MET A 10 -12.36 -1.57 1.52
N ARG A 11 -12.42 -2.66 2.28
CA ARG A 11 -13.35 -3.78 2.00
C ARG A 11 -14.81 -3.41 2.27
N GLU A 12 -15.04 -2.52 3.22
CA GLU A 12 -16.36 -2.10 3.69
C GLU A 12 -16.50 -0.57 3.64
N PRO A 13 -17.73 -0.03 3.59
CA PRO A 13 -17.94 1.41 3.65
C PRO A 13 -17.35 2.03 4.92
N VAL A 14 -16.68 3.18 4.76
CA VAL A 14 -16.10 3.94 5.87
C VAL A 14 -16.81 5.27 6.03
N THR A 15 -17.00 5.70 7.28
CA THR A 15 -17.55 7.03 7.63
C THR A 15 -16.43 7.99 8.01
N ALA A 16 -16.57 9.26 7.65
CA ALA A 16 -15.62 10.32 8.02
C ALA A 16 -16.35 11.54 8.62
N ASP A 17 -15.66 12.26 9.51
CA ASP A 17 -16.16 13.50 10.10
C ASP A 17 -15.86 14.69 9.18
N TRP A 18 -16.91 15.22 8.56
CA TRP A 18 -16.81 16.34 7.63
C TRP A 18 -16.55 17.68 8.31
N THR A 19 -16.80 17.81 9.62
CA THR A 19 -16.43 19.00 10.40
C THR A 19 -14.91 19.08 10.52
N ILE A 20 -14.27 17.94 10.77
CA ILE A 20 -12.80 17.89 10.82
C ILE A 20 -12.20 18.19 9.45
N ILE A 21 -12.73 17.56 8.39
CA ILE A 21 -12.22 17.73 7.02
C ILE A 21 -12.40 19.16 6.53
N GLY A 22 -13.60 19.72 6.67
CA GLY A 22 -13.93 21.04 6.14
C GLY A 22 -13.50 22.15 7.07
N ASP A 23 -14.18 22.25 8.22
CA ASP A 23 -14.13 23.42 9.10
C ASP A 23 -12.83 23.50 9.93
N THR A 24 -12.38 22.38 10.48
CA THR A 24 -11.23 22.41 11.40
C THR A 24 -9.88 22.37 10.69
N LYS A 25 -9.74 21.54 9.65
CA LYS A 25 -8.44 21.24 9.03
C LYS A 25 -8.32 21.64 7.56
N GLU A 26 -9.44 21.86 6.90
CA GLU A 26 -9.53 22.21 5.48
C GLU A 26 -8.66 21.25 4.64
N LEU A 27 -9.01 19.96 4.66
CA LEU A 27 -8.25 18.90 4.01
C LEU A 27 -8.74 18.64 2.59
N ASN A 28 -7.78 18.47 1.68
CA ASN A 28 -8.01 17.87 0.37
C ASN A 28 -7.95 16.34 0.48
N ILE A 29 -8.86 15.64 -0.18
CA ILE A 29 -8.91 14.18 -0.18
C ILE A 29 -8.75 13.69 -1.62
N HIS A 30 -7.74 12.84 -1.85
CA HIS A 30 -7.52 12.17 -3.13
C HIS A 30 -7.60 10.66 -2.97
N GLY A 31 -8.33 10.01 -3.88
CA GLY A 31 -8.15 8.59 -4.14
C GLY A 31 -6.95 8.39 -5.06
N SER A 32 -6.14 7.36 -4.79
CA SER A 32 -5.06 6.95 -5.68
C SER A 32 -5.23 5.48 -6.04
N HIS A 33 -5.14 5.18 -7.33
CA HIS A 33 -5.29 3.83 -7.86
C HIS A 33 -4.10 3.51 -8.76
N LEU A 34 -3.28 2.55 -8.33
CA LEU A 34 -2.10 2.08 -9.05
C LEU A 34 -1.12 3.23 -9.38
N GLY A 35 -0.24 3.01 -10.37
CA GLY A 35 0.74 3.99 -10.85
C GLY A 35 0.69 4.10 -12.37
N LEU A 36 -0.24 4.88 -12.91
CA LEU A 36 -0.28 5.17 -14.34
C LEU A 36 0.92 6.04 -14.73
N TYR A 37 1.65 5.66 -15.78
CA TYR A 37 2.85 6.34 -16.28
C TYR A 37 4.03 6.45 -15.29
N THR A 38 4.05 5.69 -14.19
CA THR A 38 5.13 5.77 -13.20
C THR A 38 6.29 4.81 -13.48
N TYR A 39 6.08 3.74 -14.25
CA TYR A 39 7.10 2.71 -14.48
C TYR A 39 8.45 3.25 -14.98
N PRO A 40 8.54 4.12 -16.01
CA PRO A 40 9.83 4.62 -16.48
C PRO A 40 10.59 5.39 -15.39
N LEU A 41 9.87 6.17 -14.57
CA LEU A 41 10.45 6.94 -13.47
C LEU A 41 10.93 6.03 -12.34
N THR A 42 10.13 5.04 -11.96
CA THR A 42 10.51 4.07 -10.92
C THR A 42 11.75 3.28 -11.32
N ILE A 43 11.85 2.84 -12.58
CA ILE A 43 13.04 2.14 -13.10
C ILE A 43 14.27 3.03 -13.05
N ASP A 44 14.17 4.30 -13.46
CA ASP A 44 15.27 5.27 -13.36
C ASP A 44 15.75 5.45 -11.92
N TYR A 45 14.83 5.55 -10.97
CA TYR A 45 15.15 5.75 -9.56
C TYR A 45 15.86 4.55 -8.94
N ILE A 46 15.44 3.32 -9.29
CA ILE A 46 16.13 2.10 -8.88
C ILE A 46 17.52 2.06 -9.50
N ASN A 47 17.63 2.33 -10.81
CA ASN A 47 18.91 2.31 -11.52
C ASN A 47 19.93 3.33 -10.97
N ARG A 48 19.44 4.48 -10.48
CA ARG A 48 20.26 5.53 -9.84
C ARG A 48 20.49 5.29 -8.35
N ASN A 49 20.01 4.18 -7.78
CA ASN A 49 20.07 3.85 -6.36
C ASN A 49 19.45 4.95 -5.46
N LEU A 50 18.43 5.66 -5.96
CA LEU A 50 17.66 6.63 -5.16
C LEU A 50 16.63 5.93 -4.27
N ILE A 51 16.21 4.72 -4.66
CA ILE A 51 15.30 3.88 -3.92
C ILE A 51 15.95 2.51 -3.79
N ASP A 52 16.16 2.07 -2.56
CA ASP A 52 16.56 0.69 -2.27
C ASP A 52 15.30 -0.18 -2.16
N VAL A 53 15.19 -1.15 -3.07
CA VAL A 53 14.07 -2.10 -3.13
C VAL A 53 14.46 -3.49 -2.61
N GLU A 54 15.74 -3.74 -2.33
CA GLU A 54 16.22 -5.05 -1.88
C GLU A 54 15.53 -5.52 -0.60
N PRO A 55 15.31 -4.67 0.44
CA PRO A 55 14.65 -5.08 1.68
C PRO A 55 13.18 -5.50 1.52
N ILE A 56 12.54 -5.17 0.38
CA ILE A 56 11.14 -5.51 0.11
C ILE A 56 11.00 -7.02 -0.14
N VAL A 57 12.01 -7.65 -0.75
CA VAL A 57 11.99 -9.09 -1.07
C VAL A 57 12.41 -9.88 0.17
N THR A 58 11.42 -10.34 0.92
CA THR A 58 11.67 -11.09 2.17
C THR A 58 12.00 -12.56 1.97
N HIS A 59 11.49 -13.19 0.91
CA HIS A 59 11.66 -14.62 0.62
C HIS A 59 11.81 -14.85 -0.87
N VAL A 60 12.74 -15.74 -1.27
CA VAL A 60 12.93 -16.21 -2.64
C VAL A 60 12.83 -17.73 -2.63
N MET A 61 12.00 -18.29 -3.51
CA MET A 61 11.69 -19.73 -3.53
C MET A 61 11.62 -20.23 -4.98
N PRO A 62 11.86 -21.53 -5.23
CA PRO A 62 11.62 -22.14 -6.54
C PRO A 62 10.15 -22.03 -6.95
N MET A 63 9.89 -21.95 -8.27
CA MET A 63 8.55 -21.84 -8.83
C MET A 63 7.62 -23.00 -8.42
N ASP A 64 8.17 -24.21 -8.29
CA ASP A 64 7.42 -25.40 -7.90
C ASP A 64 6.79 -25.29 -6.49
N ASN A 65 7.30 -24.38 -5.65
CA ASN A 65 6.83 -24.14 -4.28
C ASN A 65 5.84 -22.95 -4.19
N PHE A 66 5.19 -22.55 -5.29
CA PHE A 66 4.30 -21.38 -5.30
C PHE A 66 3.17 -21.46 -4.25
N GLU A 67 2.61 -22.66 -4.01
CA GLU A 67 1.55 -22.86 -3.01
C GLU A 67 2.04 -22.58 -1.58
N GLU A 68 3.23 -23.05 -1.24
CA GLU A 68 3.87 -22.76 0.05
C GLU A 68 4.06 -21.25 0.22
N GLY A 69 4.46 -20.56 -0.86
CA GLY A 69 4.59 -19.10 -0.87
C GLY A 69 3.30 -18.37 -0.55
N PHE A 70 2.19 -18.76 -1.17
CA PHE A 70 0.88 -18.19 -0.84
C PHE A 70 0.47 -18.49 0.61
N GLN A 71 0.72 -19.70 1.09
CA GLN A 71 0.38 -20.09 2.46
C GLN A 71 1.18 -19.30 3.50
N LYS A 72 2.47 -19.00 3.25
CA LYS A 72 3.28 -18.16 4.14
C LYS A 72 2.68 -16.76 4.28
N VAL A 73 2.25 -16.15 3.17
CA VAL A 73 1.61 -14.83 3.18
C VAL A 73 0.23 -14.89 3.85
N PHE A 74 -0.57 -15.92 3.61
CA PHE A 74 -1.87 -16.06 4.26
C PHE A 74 -1.74 -16.23 5.79
N THR A 75 -0.77 -17.04 6.22
CA THR A 75 -0.54 -17.33 7.64
C THR A 75 0.04 -16.13 8.39
N SER A 76 0.83 -15.27 7.73
CA SER A 76 1.36 -14.05 8.36
C SER A 76 0.26 -13.06 8.74
N PHE A 77 -0.87 -13.03 8.02
CA PHE A 77 -2.03 -12.21 8.38
C PHE A 77 -2.79 -12.71 9.62
N THR A 78 -2.69 -14.00 9.97
CA THR A 78 -3.38 -14.57 11.15
C THR A 78 -2.71 -14.23 12.48
N ALA A 79 -1.48 -13.72 12.47
CA ALA A 79 -0.79 -13.27 13.68
C ALA A 79 -1.19 -11.83 14.10
N CYS A 80 -1.81 -11.05 13.21
CA CYS A 80 -2.36 -9.74 13.53
C CYS A 80 -3.86 -9.90 13.84
N PRO A 81 -4.34 -9.58 15.06
CA PRO A 81 -5.74 -9.74 15.39
C PRO A 81 -6.56 -8.82 14.48
N ARG A 82 -7.36 -9.42 13.59
CA ARG A 82 -8.38 -8.69 12.83
C ARG A 82 -9.45 -8.26 13.83
N THR A 83 -9.31 -7.06 14.39
CA THR A 83 -10.44 -6.38 15.02
C THR A 83 -11.50 -6.21 13.93
N LYS A 84 -12.64 -6.88 14.14
CA LYS A 84 -13.88 -6.59 13.43
C LYS A 84 -14.23 -5.12 13.59
#